data_AF-A0A9D2VYF5-F1
#
_entry.id   AF-A0A9D2VYF5-F1
#
_cell.length_a   1.000
_cell.length_b   1.000
_cell.length_c   1.000
_cell.angle_alpha   90.00
_cell.angle_beta   90.00
_cell.angle_gamma   90.00
#
_symmetry.space_group_name_H-M   'P 1'
#
loop_
_entity.id
_entity.type
_entity.pdbx_description
1 polymer ?
#
loop_
_entity_poly.entity_id
_entity_poly.type
_entity_poly.pdbx_seq_one_letter_code
_entity_poly.pdbx_strand_id
1 'polypeptide(L)'
;EKIISGYEFQINYDESKKPKFRSDRYQFTVVMLNLNYDVPRNGTQDDTQDGTQDDTQKDIKHQITDLIRKNNKISTEKIAIALGVSVSTIKRRIKEMENVHYVGSGFSGHWEISGDE
;
A
#
# COMPACT_ATOMS: atom_id res chain seq x y z
N GLU A 1 18.07 -2.77 31.89
CA GLU A 1 17.86 -1.83 30.76
C GLU A 1 17.99 -2.43 29.34
N LYS A 2 18.38 -3.71 29.17
CA LYS A 2 18.66 -4.28 27.84
C LYS A 2 17.47 -4.44 26.88
N ILE A 3 16.25 -4.63 27.42
CA ILE A 3 15.05 -4.90 26.61
C ILE A 3 14.51 -3.59 25.98
N ILE A 4 14.53 -2.50 26.74
CA ILE A 4 14.07 -1.19 26.26
C ILE A 4 15.04 -0.66 25.21
N SER A 5 16.35 -0.69 25.50
CA SER A 5 17.37 -0.19 24.58
C SER A 5 17.30 -0.89 23.23
N GLY A 6 17.19 -2.23 23.18
CA GLY A 6 17.13 -2.97 21.92
C GLY A 6 15.87 -2.68 21.08
N TYR A 7 14.82 -2.18 21.71
CA TYR A 7 13.55 -1.86 21.05
C TYR A 7 13.49 -0.40 20.60
N GLU A 8 14.11 0.52 21.34
CA GLU A 8 14.27 1.94 20.97
C GLU A 8 15.15 2.18 19.74
N PHE A 9 16.14 1.30 19.48
CA PHE A 9 17.01 1.39 18.29
C PHE A 9 16.36 0.89 16.99
N GLN A 10 15.11 0.43 17.02
CA GLN A 10 14.44 -0.06 15.81
C GLN A 10 13.91 1.10 14.96
N ILE A 11 14.01 0.95 13.64
CA ILE A 11 13.74 2.01 12.64
C ILE A 11 12.33 2.62 12.77
N ASN A 12 11.35 1.82 13.20
CA ASN A 12 9.93 2.20 13.28
C ASN A 12 9.44 2.45 14.71
N TYR A 13 10.37 2.66 15.64
CA TYR A 13 10.05 2.94 17.04
C TYR A 13 9.50 4.36 17.21
N ASP A 14 8.45 4.47 18.02
CA ASP A 14 8.00 5.74 18.59
C ASP A 14 7.66 5.54 20.08
N GLU A 15 7.51 6.64 20.81
CA GLU A 15 7.28 6.60 22.27
C GLU A 15 5.95 5.92 22.65
N SER A 16 4.93 5.93 21.77
CA SER A 16 3.68 5.20 21.98
C SER A 16 3.87 3.68 21.93
N LYS A 17 4.91 3.23 21.23
CA LYS A 17 5.26 1.81 21.08
C LYS A 17 6.22 1.29 22.16
N LYS A 18 6.56 2.11 23.17
CA LYS A 18 7.44 1.72 24.27
C LYS A 18 6.96 0.45 25.01
N PRO A 19 7.85 -0.56 25.24
CA PRO A 19 7.49 -1.76 25.95
C PRO A 19 6.92 -1.47 27.35
N LYS A 20 5.78 -2.09 27.68
CA LYS A 20 5.12 -1.94 28.98
C LYS A 20 5.40 -3.17 29.85
N PHE A 21 5.90 -2.91 31.06
CA PHE A 21 6.21 -3.93 32.04
C PHE A 21 5.15 -3.96 33.12
N ARG A 22 4.61 -5.13 33.40
CA ARG A 22 3.71 -5.37 34.54
C ARG A 22 4.25 -6.54 35.32
N SER A 23 4.29 -6.42 36.64
CA SER A 23 4.66 -7.53 37.52
C SER A 23 3.72 -7.58 38.71
N ASP A 24 3.28 -8.78 39.06
CA ASP A 24 2.60 -9.09 40.30
C ASP A 24 3.37 -10.17 41.06
N ARG A 25 2.76 -10.74 42.12
CA ARG A 25 3.40 -11.76 42.97
C ARG A 25 3.68 -13.08 42.24
N TYR A 26 2.97 -13.38 41.16
CA TYR A 26 2.97 -14.68 40.49
C TYR A 26 3.51 -14.61 39.06
N GLN A 27 3.49 -13.45 38.42
CA GLN A 27 3.93 -13.29 37.05
C GLN A 27 4.57 -11.93 36.77
N PHE A 28 5.40 -11.93 35.74
CA PHE A 28 5.81 -10.72 35.04
C PHE A 28 5.33 -10.82 33.59
N THR A 29 4.82 -9.72 33.06
CA THR A 29 4.33 -9.59 31.70
C THR A 29 5.04 -8.43 31.04
N VAL A 30 5.53 -8.68 29.83
CA VAL A 30 6.12 -7.66 28.97
C VAL A 30 5.25 -7.56 27.72
N VAL A 31 4.66 -6.39 27.49
CA VAL A 31 3.90 -6.10 26.28
C VAL A 31 4.80 -5.29 25.35
N MET A 32 5.19 -5.89 24.23
CA MET A 32 5.94 -5.27 23.15
C MET A 32 5.06 -5.24 21.90
N LEU A 33 4.91 -4.08 21.28
CA LEU A 33 4.21 -3.97 20.00
C LEU A 33 5.09 -4.55 18.88
N ASN A 34 4.56 -4.71 17.68
CA ASN A 34 5.35 -5.15 16.54
C ASN A 34 5.71 -3.93 15.69
N LEU A 35 7.01 -3.67 15.53
CA LEU A 35 7.53 -2.51 14.78
C LEU A 35 7.63 -2.75 13.26
N ASN A 36 7.39 -3.98 12.79
CA ASN A 36 7.45 -4.32 11.36
C ASN A 36 6.20 -3.89 10.57
N TYR A 37 5.17 -3.34 11.23
CA TYR A 37 3.93 -2.91 10.58
C TYR A 37 3.93 -1.45 10.11
N ASP A 38 4.98 -0.67 10.41
CA ASP A 38 5.21 0.65 9.81
C ASP A 38 5.94 0.52 8.46
N VAL A 39 5.39 -0.34 7.60
CA VAL A 39 5.50 -0.05 6.17
C VAL A 39 4.69 1.22 5.99
N PRO A 40 5.20 2.29 5.35
CA PRO A 40 4.35 3.42 5.00
C PRO A 40 3.23 2.86 4.13
N ARG A 41 2.08 2.66 4.77
CA ARG A 41 0.80 2.57 4.10
C ARG A 41 0.62 4.00 3.61
N ASN A 42 1.12 4.29 2.41
CA ASN A 42 0.58 5.38 1.65
C ASN A 42 -0.86 4.96 1.31
N GLY A 43 -1.71 5.21 2.29
CA GLY A 43 -2.96 4.53 2.53
C GLY A 43 -3.71 5.35 3.55
N THR A 44 -4.23 6.46 3.05
CA THR A 44 -5.51 7.00 3.49
C THR A 44 -6.52 5.85 3.58
N GLN A 45 -6.67 5.26 4.76
CA GLN A 45 -7.72 4.32 5.12
C GLN A 45 -7.62 4.14 6.64
N ASP A 46 -7.95 5.19 7.39
CA ASP A 46 -9.30 5.44 7.92
C ASP A 46 -9.89 4.21 8.60
N ASP A 47 -10.06 4.38 9.89
CA ASP A 47 -10.53 3.47 10.92
C ASP A 47 -12.06 3.31 10.86
N THR A 48 -12.64 3.27 9.66
CA THR A 48 -14.09 3.28 9.51
C THR A 48 -14.57 2.28 8.47
N GLN A 49 -15.14 1.20 9.00
CA GLN A 49 -16.25 0.42 8.46
C GLN A 49 -16.06 -0.29 7.11
N ASP A 50 -16.12 -1.62 7.25
CA ASP A 50 -16.61 -2.72 6.41
C ASP A 50 -17.76 -2.42 5.41
N GLY A 51 -17.71 -1.29 4.69
CA GLY A 51 -18.76 -0.88 3.73
C GLY A 51 -18.28 -0.08 2.52
N THR A 52 -17.08 0.51 2.55
CA THR A 52 -16.63 1.49 1.52
C THR A 52 -15.44 1.01 0.67
N GLN A 53 -15.00 -0.24 0.85
CA GLN A 53 -13.82 -0.75 0.14
C GLN A 53 -14.07 -0.84 -1.38
N ASP A 54 -15.31 -0.92 -1.85
CA ASP A 54 -15.60 -0.92 -3.29
C ASP A 54 -15.36 0.46 -3.93
N ASP A 55 -15.72 1.54 -3.23
CA ASP A 55 -15.62 2.91 -3.76
C ASP A 55 -14.16 3.36 -3.94
N THR A 56 -13.29 3.11 -2.95
CA THR A 56 -11.86 3.42 -3.08
C THR A 56 -11.17 2.53 -4.13
N GLN A 57 -11.64 1.31 -4.32
CA GLN A 57 -11.10 0.40 -5.34
C GLN A 57 -11.51 0.83 -6.75
N LYS A 58 -12.77 1.26 -6.89
CA LYS A 58 -13.29 1.84 -8.12
C LYS A 58 -12.50 3.10 -8.47
N ASP A 59 -12.25 3.97 -7.50
CA ASP A 59 -11.48 5.21 -7.67
C ASP A 59 -10.07 4.95 -8.24
N ILE A 60 -9.31 3.98 -7.69
CA ILE A 60 -7.97 3.64 -8.21
C ILE A 60 -8.02 3.13 -9.66
N LYS A 61 -9.00 2.30 -10.02
CA LYS A 61 -9.14 1.79 -11.40
C LYS A 61 -9.40 2.94 -12.38
N HIS A 62 -10.27 3.89 -12.03
CA HIS A 62 -10.57 5.07 -12.84
C HIS A 62 -9.33 5.97 -13.00
N GLN A 63 -8.58 6.18 -11.92
CA GLN A 63 -7.34 6.96 -11.97
C GLN A 63 -6.26 6.31 -12.85
N ILE A 64 -6.14 4.97 -12.84
CA ILE A 64 -5.25 4.26 -13.77
C ILE A 64 -5.68 4.50 -15.22
N THR A 65 -6.98 4.37 -15.53
CA THR A 65 -7.47 4.61 -16.90
C THR A 65 -7.25 6.05 -17.35
N ASP A 66 -7.42 7.05 -16.47
CA ASP A 66 -7.18 8.46 -16.78
C ASP A 66 -5.70 8.75 -17.07
N LEU A 67 -4.80 8.13 -16.31
CA LEU A 67 -3.35 8.25 -16.54
C LEU A 67 -2.94 7.60 -17.86
N ILE A 68 -3.52 6.45 -18.20
CA ILE A 68 -3.28 5.76 -19.47
C ILE A 68 -3.83 6.57 -20.65
N ARG A 69 -5.03 7.18 -20.52
CA ARG A 69 -5.60 8.07 -21.55
C ARG A 69 -4.73 9.30 -21.80
N LYS A 70 -4.15 9.88 -20.74
CA LYS A 70 -3.21 11.02 -20.85
C LYS A 70 -1.89 10.62 -21.50
N ASN A 71 -1.39 9.42 -21.22
CA ASN A 71 -0.15 8.91 -21.77
C ASN A 71 -0.19 7.39 -21.90
N ASN A 72 -0.46 6.91 -23.11
CA ASN A 72 -0.54 5.47 -23.39
C ASN A 72 0.80 4.74 -23.25
N LYS A 73 1.94 5.44 -23.15
CA LYS A 73 3.27 4.85 -22.92
C LYS A 73 3.75 4.97 -21.47
N ILE A 74 2.86 5.29 -20.54
CA ILE A 74 3.22 5.40 -19.12
C ILE A 74 3.63 4.03 -18.55
N SER A 75 4.68 4.00 -17.73
CA SER A 75 5.11 2.79 -17.04
C SER A 75 4.29 2.55 -15.77
N THR A 76 4.15 1.29 -15.38
CA THR A 76 3.45 0.90 -14.11
C THR A 76 4.11 1.52 -12.88
N GLU A 77 5.42 1.75 -12.90
CA GLU A 77 6.17 2.43 -11.84
C GLU A 77 5.79 3.90 -11.73
N LYS A 78 5.65 4.60 -12.87
CA LYS A 78 5.22 6.01 -12.88
C LYS A 78 3.78 6.16 -12.41
N ILE A 79 2.90 5.23 -12.80
CA ILE A 79 1.53 5.16 -12.27
C ILE A 79 1.55 4.96 -10.75
N ALA A 80 2.35 4.03 -10.27
CA ALA A 80 2.48 3.74 -8.84
C ALA A 80 2.95 4.96 -8.04
N ILE A 81 3.94 5.70 -8.55
CA ILE A 81 4.42 6.95 -7.92
C ILE A 81 3.33 8.03 -7.95
N ALA A 82 2.64 8.22 -9.08
CA ALA A 82 1.61 9.25 -9.22
C ALA A 82 0.41 9.02 -8.28
N LEU A 83 0.04 7.76 -8.07
CA LEU A 83 -1.06 7.37 -7.19
C LEU A 83 -0.61 7.09 -5.74
N GLY A 84 0.70 7.11 -5.49
CA GLY A 84 1.28 6.75 -4.19
C GLY A 84 0.98 5.32 -3.76
N VAL A 85 0.79 4.37 -4.69
CA VAL A 85 0.53 2.97 -4.34
C VAL A 85 1.69 2.08 -4.76
N SER A 86 1.73 0.83 -4.31
CA SER A 86 2.78 -0.10 -4.74
C SER A 86 2.59 -0.53 -6.21
N VAL A 87 3.70 -0.80 -6.90
CA VAL A 87 3.69 -1.35 -8.28
C VAL A 87 2.91 -2.66 -8.34
N SER A 88 3.03 -3.51 -7.31
CA SER A 88 2.28 -4.77 -7.20
C SER A 88 0.77 -4.53 -7.14
N THR A 89 0.33 -3.49 -6.43
CA THR A 89 -1.09 -3.10 -6.40
C THR A 89 -1.56 -2.67 -7.79
N ILE A 90 -0.81 -1.82 -8.51
CA ILE A 90 -1.16 -1.42 -9.88
C ILE A 90 -1.25 -2.62 -10.81
N LYS A 91 -0.25 -3.51 -10.81
CA LYS A 91 -0.27 -4.73 -11.65
C LYS A 91 -1.47 -5.61 -11.36
N ARG A 92 -1.81 -5.81 -10.08
CA ARG A 92 -3.00 -6.56 -9.68
C ARG A 92 -4.28 -5.89 -10.18
N ARG A 93 -4.41 -4.57 -10.01
CA ARG A 93 -5.59 -3.81 -10.45
C ARG A 93 -5.76 -3.85 -11.97
N ILE A 94 -4.68 -3.70 -12.73
CA ILE A 94 -4.71 -3.84 -14.19
C ILE A 94 -5.16 -5.24 -14.58
N LYS A 95 -4.70 -6.28 -13.88
CA LYS A 95 -5.15 -7.65 -14.13
C LYS A 95 -6.65 -7.87 -13.84
N GLU A 96 -7.21 -7.14 -12.86
CA GLU A 96 -8.65 -7.13 -12.57
C GLU A 96 -9.47 -6.29 -13.57
N MET A 97 -8.82 -5.46 -14.39
CA MET A 97 -9.44 -4.65 -15.43
C MET A 97 -9.36 -5.41 -16.75
N GLU A 98 -10.46 -6.01 -17.18
CA GLU A 98 -10.52 -6.73 -18.46
C GLU A 98 -10.45 -5.79 -19.67
N ASN A 99 -10.67 -4.49 -19.47
CA ASN A 99 -10.68 -3.48 -20.50
C ASN A 99 -9.30 -2.82 -20.73
N VAL A 100 -8.24 -3.16 -20.00
CA VAL A 100 -6.92 -2.51 -20.15
C VAL A 100 -5.87 -3.54 -20.55
N HIS A 101 -5.20 -3.31 -21.68
CA HIS A 101 -4.21 -4.24 -22.22
C HIS A 101 -2.92 -3.53 -22.60
N TYR A 102 -1.79 -4.22 -22.45
CA TYR A 102 -0.51 -3.75 -22.97
C TYR A 102 -0.25 -4.42 -24.31
N VAL A 103 -0.11 -3.61 -25.37
CA VAL A 103 0.14 -4.05 -26.74
C VAL A 103 1.58 -3.73 -27.11
N GLY A 104 2.30 -4.71 -27.65
CA GLY A 104 3.69 -4.58 -28.07
C GLY A 104 4.70 -5.26 -27.14
N SER A 105 5.98 -5.15 -27.49
CA SER A 105 7.09 -5.82 -26.81
C SER A 105 8.11 -4.82 -26.28
N GLY A 106 8.54 -5.00 -25.03
CA GLY A 106 9.55 -4.13 -24.41
C GLY A 106 9.13 -2.66 -24.40
N PHE A 107 10.06 -1.78 -24.79
CA PHE A 107 9.90 -0.33 -24.70
C PHE A 107 9.05 0.30 -25.84
N SER A 108 8.76 -0.45 -26.90
CA SER A 108 7.94 0.05 -28.02
C SER A 108 6.44 -0.13 -27.81
N GLY A 109 6.04 -0.87 -26.77
CA GLY A 109 4.63 -1.10 -26.46
C GLY A 109 3.90 0.10 -25.85
N HIS A 110 2.58 -0.01 -25.81
CA HIS A 110 1.68 0.99 -25.24
C HIS A 110 0.45 0.30 -24.63
N TRP A 111 -0.24 1.02 -23.77
CA TRP A 111 -1.50 0.60 -23.18
C TRP A 111 -2.67 0.98 -24.09
N GLU A 112 -3.59 0.04 -24.28
CA GLU A 112 -4.87 0.21 -24.97
C GLU A 112 -6.02 -0.07 -24.00
N ILE A 113 -7.11 0.68 -24.16
CA ILE A 113 -8.32 0.51 -23.35
C ILE A 113 -9.44 0.01 -24.28
N SER A 114 -9.79 -1.27 -24.16
CA SER A 114 -10.90 -1.94 -24.84
C SER A 114 -12.21 -1.63 -24.14
N GLY A 115 -12.73 -0.41 -24.28
CA GLY A 115 -13.98 -0.02 -23.61
C GLY A 115 -14.48 1.39 -23.92
N ASP A 116 -14.03 1.99 -25.02
CA ASP A 116 -14.64 3.21 -25.55
C ASP A 116 -15.78 2.81 -26.52
N GLU A 117 -16.85 2.23 -25.98
CA GLU A 117 -18.22 2.23 -26.53
C GLU A 117 -19.23 2.55 -25.42
#